data_AF-A0A5A8CA40-F1
#
_entry.id   AF-A0A5A8CA40-F1
#
_cell.length_a   1.000
_cell.length_b   1.000
_cell.length_c   1.000
_cell.angle_alpha   90.00
_cell.angle_beta   90.00
_cell.angle_gamma   90.00
#
_symmetry.space_group_name_H-M   'P 1'
#
loop_
_entity.id
_entity.type
_entity.pdbx_description
1 polymer ?
#
loop_
_entity_poly.entity_id
_entity_poly.type
_entity_poly.pdbx_seq_one_letter_code
_entity_poly.pdbx_strand_id
1 'polypeptide(L)'
;MKEVVVADASRLGTSVSTRFHAGPRALERSLALIRAPLERALGLTRRAELYDAVKETTQNETDLAFLSPELRDVLDNGETYRREVRGRPRLLALLFGIVTDAFLDWHRFAGRDVTSSVPRLAELLQTYEYDAVSAFILGGGA
;
A
#
# COMPACT_ATOMS: atom_id res chain seq x y z
N MET A 1 -0.99 9.81 19.61
CA MET A 1 -0.83 10.88 20.62
C MET A 1 -2.18 11.36 21.19
N LYS A 2 -3.16 11.77 20.36
CA LYS A 2 -4.50 12.19 20.84
C LYS A 2 -5.19 11.15 21.75
N GLU A 3 -5.25 9.88 21.33
CA GLU A 3 -5.87 8.81 22.12
C GLU A 3 -5.20 8.61 23.48
N VAL A 4 -3.87 8.66 23.52
CA VAL A 4 -3.10 8.56 24.76
C VAL A 4 -3.44 9.71 25.71
N VAL A 5 -3.49 10.95 25.20
CA VAL A 5 -3.83 12.14 26.00
C VAL A 5 -5.27 12.09 26.53
N VAL A 6 -6.22 11.64 25.71
CA VAL A 6 -7.63 11.51 26.13
C VAL A 6 -7.80 10.40 27.17
N ALA A 7 -7.15 9.25 26.98
CA ALA A 7 -7.19 8.13 27.92
C ALA A 7 -6.59 8.51 29.27
N ASP A 8 -5.48 9.25 29.27
CA ASP A 8 -4.79 9.71 30.48
C ASP A 8 -5.59 10.80 31.22
N ALA A 9 -6.18 11.75 30.48
CA ALA A 9 -7.07 12.75 31.04
C ALA A 9 -8.32 12.13 31.70
N SER A 10 -8.88 11.09 31.07
CA SER A 10 -10.02 10.34 31.61
C SER A 10 -9.67 9.61 32.90
N ARG A 11 -8.46 9.05 33.00
CA ARG A 11 -7.93 8.44 34.25
C ARG A 11 -7.75 9.45 35.38
N LEU A 12 -7.45 10.70 35.05
CA LEU A 12 -7.26 11.80 36.00
C LEU A 12 -8.56 12.56 36.29
N GLY A 13 -9.72 12.08 35.82
CA GLY A 13 -11.02 12.72 36.05
C GLY A 13 -11.17 14.10 35.38
N THR A 14 -10.33 14.42 34.40
CA THR A 14 -10.28 15.73 33.74
C THR A 14 -10.77 15.61 32.30
N SER A 15 -11.69 16.48 31.88
CA SER A 15 -12.14 16.53 30.49
C SER A 15 -11.20 17.38 29.64
N VAL A 16 -10.65 16.82 28.55
CA VAL A 16 -9.74 17.51 27.63
C VAL A 16 -10.36 17.53 26.23
N SER A 17 -10.63 18.74 25.69
CA SER A 17 -11.05 18.92 24.31
C SER A 17 -9.82 19.09 23.40
N THR A 18 -9.53 18.10 22.55
CA THR A 18 -8.47 18.19 21.54
C THR A 18 -9.06 18.52 20.17
N ARG A 19 -8.67 19.67 19.59
CA ARG A 19 -8.97 20.01 18.19
C ARG A 19 -7.83 19.57 17.30
N PHE A 20 -8.13 18.71 16.32
CA PHE A 20 -7.19 18.34 15.27
C PHE A 20 -7.44 19.24 14.06
N HIS A 21 -6.37 19.87 13.56
CA HIS A 21 -6.44 20.68 12.34
C HIS A 21 -5.32 20.23 11.41
N ALA A 22 -5.59 19.20 10.60
CA ALA A 22 -4.78 18.89 9.44
C ALA A 22 -5.63 19.15 8.19
N GLY A 23 -5.12 19.97 7.28
CA GLY A 23 -5.77 20.20 5.99
C GLY A 23 -5.60 18.99 5.06
N PRO A 24 -6.50 18.79 4.08
CA PRO A 24 -6.44 17.68 3.11
C PRO A 24 -5.07 17.52 2.43
N ARG A 25 -4.38 18.65 2.19
CA ARG A 25 -3.02 18.71 1.64
C ARG A 25 -1.96 17.97 2.45
N ALA A 26 -2.15 17.81 3.76
CA ALA A 26 -1.22 17.05 4.59
C ALA A 26 -1.30 15.56 4.27
N LEU A 27 -2.51 15.02 4.13
CA LEU A 27 -2.74 13.63 3.76
C LEU A 27 -2.27 13.35 2.33
N GLU A 28 -2.62 14.22 1.38
CA GLU A 28 -2.16 14.12 -0.02
C GLU A 28 -0.63 14.01 -0.12
N ARG A 29 0.10 14.87 0.62
CA ARG A 29 1.56 14.82 0.66
C ARG A 29 2.09 13.53 1.26
N SER A 30 1.50 13.04 2.36
CA SER A 30 1.90 11.77 2.96
C SER A 30 1.68 10.59 2.00
N LEU A 31 0.57 10.57 1.28
CA LEU A 31 0.29 9.57 0.25
C LEU A 31 1.28 9.66 -0.92
N ALA A 32 1.65 10.88 -1.34
CA ALA A 32 2.64 11.08 -2.40
C ALA A 32 4.03 10.54 -2.02
N LEU A 33 4.43 10.63 -0.73
CA LEU A 33 5.71 10.10 -0.25
C LEU A 33 5.77 8.56 -0.28
N ILE A 34 4.64 7.88 -0.05
CA ILE A 34 4.60 6.42 -0.03
C ILE A 34 4.37 5.79 -1.42
N ARG A 35 3.94 6.60 -2.40
CA ARG A 35 3.68 6.17 -3.79
C ARG A 35 4.83 5.39 -4.40
N ALA A 36 5.99 6.01 -4.56
CA ALA A 36 7.12 5.37 -5.24
C ALA A 36 7.65 4.11 -4.52
N PRO A 37 7.76 4.08 -3.17
CA PRO A 37 8.03 2.84 -2.44
C PRO A 37 7.02 1.72 -2.73
N LEU A 38 5.73 2.05 -2.78
CA LEU A 38 4.65 1.08 -2.93
C LEU A 38 4.55 0.54 -4.37
N GLU A 39 4.58 1.42 -5.37
CA GLU A 39 4.63 1.02 -6.80
C GLU A 39 5.81 0.09 -7.08
N ARG A 40 6.99 0.43 -6.55
CA ARG A 40 8.19 -0.39 -6.71
C ARG A 40 8.08 -1.74 -6.01
N ALA A 41 7.60 -1.76 -4.76
CA ALA A 41 7.44 -3.01 -4.01
C ALA A 41 6.42 -3.93 -4.70
N LEU A 42 5.28 -3.38 -5.14
CA LEU A 42 4.25 -4.12 -5.84
C LEU A 42 4.72 -4.66 -7.18
N GLY A 43 5.39 -3.82 -7.99
CA GLY A 43 5.95 -4.23 -9.28
C GLY A 43 7.00 -5.33 -9.13
N LEU A 44 7.88 -5.21 -8.13
CA LEU A 44 8.89 -6.22 -7.83
C LEU A 44 8.25 -7.56 -7.42
N THR A 45 7.26 -7.53 -6.52
CA THR A 45 6.53 -8.72 -6.10
C THR A 45 5.83 -9.40 -7.27
N ARG A 46 5.11 -8.65 -8.11
CA ARG A 46 4.43 -9.21 -9.29
C ARG A 46 5.41 -9.85 -10.27
N ARG A 47 6.54 -9.20 -10.57
CA ARG A 47 7.57 -9.77 -11.47
C ARG A 47 8.19 -11.04 -10.87
N ALA A 48 8.44 -11.06 -9.57
CA ALA A 48 8.97 -12.22 -8.87
C ALA A 48 7.99 -13.41 -8.88
N GLU A 49 6.69 -13.14 -8.76
CA GLU A 49 5.61 -14.16 -8.81
C GLU A 49 5.42 -14.72 -10.23
N LEU A 50 5.56 -13.89 -11.26
CA LEU A 50 5.43 -14.31 -12.67
C LEU A 50 6.59 -15.18 -13.15
N TYR A 51 7.77 -15.07 -12.53
CA TYR A 51 8.98 -15.70 -13.03
C TYR A 51 8.87 -17.22 -13.22
N ASP A 52 8.30 -17.95 -12.24
CA ASP A 52 8.20 -19.41 -12.35
C ASP A 52 7.27 -19.81 -13.50
N ALA A 53 6.14 -19.11 -13.69
CA ALA A 53 5.20 -19.36 -14.78
C ALA A 53 5.81 -19.04 -16.17
N VAL A 54 6.53 -17.93 -16.29
CA VAL A 54 7.22 -17.55 -17.54
C VAL A 54 8.30 -18.57 -17.86
N LYS A 55 9.14 -18.91 -16.88
CA LYS A 55 10.23 -19.89 -17.03
C LYS A 55 9.73 -21.27 -17.45
N GLU A 56 8.66 -21.75 -16.83
CA GLU A 56 8.06 -23.05 -17.15
C GLU A 56 7.50 -23.07 -18.58
N THR A 57 6.84 -21.98 -19.00
CA THR A 57 6.29 -21.84 -20.35
C THR A 57 7.37 -21.81 -21.42
N THR A 58 8.54 -21.24 -21.12
CA THR A 58 9.62 -21.04 -22.10
C THR A 58 10.69 -22.12 -22.08
N GLN A 59 10.62 -23.09 -21.16
CA GLN A 59 11.73 -24.02 -20.87
C GLN A 59 12.18 -24.89 -22.05
N ASN A 60 11.27 -25.17 -23.00
CA ASN A 60 11.53 -25.99 -24.18
C ASN A 60 11.54 -25.18 -25.48
N GLU A 61 11.37 -23.86 -25.38
CA GLU A 61 11.29 -22.98 -26.53
C GLU A 61 12.67 -22.52 -26.96
N THR A 62 12.97 -22.63 -28.26
CA THR A 62 14.24 -22.18 -28.84
C THR A 62 14.16 -20.72 -29.30
N ASP A 63 12.95 -20.23 -29.57
CA ASP A 63 12.67 -18.85 -29.96
C ASP A 63 11.70 -18.20 -28.96
N LEU A 64 12.09 -17.04 -28.42
CA LEU A 64 11.32 -16.25 -27.46
C LEU A 64 10.74 -14.97 -28.10
N ALA A 65 10.65 -14.92 -29.43
CA ALA A 65 10.07 -13.81 -30.18
C ALA A 65 8.63 -13.46 -29.74
N PHE A 66 7.88 -14.45 -29.24
CA PHE A 66 6.50 -14.30 -28.79
C PHE A 66 6.35 -13.60 -27.44
N LEU A 67 7.42 -13.49 -26.64
CA LEU A 67 7.38 -12.78 -25.36
C LEU A 67 7.40 -11.27 -25.55
N SER A 68 6.57 -10.57 -24.77
CA SER A 68 6.65 -9.11 -24.65
C SER A 68 7.97 -8.69 -23.99
N PRO A 69 8.43 -7.43 -24.16
CA PRO A 69 9.61 -6.92 -23.48
C PRO A 69 9.57 -7.10 -21.96
N GLU A 70 8.40 -6.94 -21.35
CA GLU A 70 8.21 -7.10 -19.90
C GLU A 70 8.38 -8.55 -19.44
N LEU A 71 7.90 -9.52 -20.24
CA LEU A 71 8.07 -10.94 -19.90
C LEU A 71 9.50 -11.41 -20.12
N ARG A 72 10.22 -10.84 -21.10
CA ARG A 72 11.66 -11.05 -21.25
C ARG A 72 12.44 -10.53 -20.05
N ASP A 73 12.13 -9.32 -19.58
CA ASP A 73 12.71 -8.76 -18.37
C ASP A 73 12.48 -9.66 -17.14
N VAL A 74 11.27 -10.21 -16.99
CA VAL A 74 10.96 -11.18 -15.93
C VAL A 74 11.80 -12.45 -16.06
N LEU A 75 12.00 -12.98 -17.27
CA LEU A 75 12.81 -14.18 -17.49
C LEU A 75 14.30 -13.94 -17.19
N ASP A 76 14.84 -12.79 -17.63
CA ASP A 76 16.24 -12.43 -17.47
C ASP A 76 16.60 -12.06 -16.02
N ASN A 77 15.69 -11.36 -15.32
CA ASN A 77 15.95 -10.78 -14.00
C ASN A 77 15.18 -11.44 -12.84
N GLY A 78 14.33 -12.43 -13.11
CA GLY A 78 13.40 -12.99 -12.13
C GLY A 78 14.05 -13.57 -10.87
N GLU A 79 15.22 -14.21 -10.97
CA GLU A 79 15.97 -14.67 -9.78
C GLU A 79 16.38 -13.51 -8.87
N THR A 80 16.81 -12.39 -9.46
CA THR A 80 17.18 -11.17 -8.75
C THR A 80 15.95 -10.60 -8.02
N TYR A 81 14.81 -10.52 -8.72
CA TYR A 81 13.56 -10.05 -8.11
C TYR A 81 13.14 -10.94 -6.94
N ARG A 82 13.17 -12.27 -7.08
CA ARG A 82 12.87 -13.19 -5.98
C ARG A 82 13.81 -12.98 -4.80
N ARG A 83 15.11 -12.79 -5.05
CA ARG A 83 16.10 -12.53 -3.99
C ARG A 83 15.81 -11.23 -3.25
N GLU A 84 15.46 -10.17 -3.97
CA GLU A 84 15.12 -8.88 -3.37
C GLU A 84 13.83 -8.95 -2.53
N VAL A 85 12.79 -9.62 -3.04
CA VAL A 85 11.53 -9.85 -2.30
C VAL A 85 11.80 -10.66 -1.04
N ARG A 86 12.59 -11.73 -1.14
CA ARG A 86 13.01 -12.54 0.03
C ARG A 86 13.87 -11.76 1.03
N GLY A 87 14.63 -10.78 0.56
CA GLY A 87 15.38 -9.85 1.42
C GLY A 87 14.48 -8.88 2.19
N ARG A 88 13.22 -8.70 1.77
CA ARG A 88 12.25 -7.78 2.38
C ARG A 88 10.84 -8.38 2.41
N PRO A 89 10.65 -9.54 3.09
CA PRO A 89 9.46 -10.38 2.94
C PRO A 89 8.15 -9.76 3.49
N ARG A 90 8.23 -8.58 4.10
CA ARG A 90 7.08 -7.86 4.69
C ARG A 90 6.96 -6.43 4.19
N LEU A 91 7.80 -5.97 3.26
CA LEU A 91 7.79 -4.58 2.83
C LEU A 91 6.44 -4.18 2.25
N LEU A 92 5.89 -4.98 1.34
CA LEU A 92 4.59 -4.67 0.73
C LEU A 92 3.47 -4.63 1.76
N ALA A 93 3.42 -5.63 2.66
CA ALA A 93 2.44 -5.68 3.74
C ALA A 93 2.56 -4.49 4.70
N LEU A 94 3.79 -4.05 5.01
CA LEU A 94 4.05 -2.86 5.82
C LEU A 94 3.54 -1.59 5.13
N LEU A 95 3.82 -1.43 3.84
CA LEU A 95 3.38 -0.26 3.07
C LEU A 95 1.85 -0.20 2.98
N PHE A 96 1.17 -1.35 2.82
CA PHE A 96 -0.29 -1.43 2.87
C PHE A 96 -0.82 -1.07 4.25
N GLY A 97 -0.16 -1.53 5.32
CA GLY A 97 -0.47 -1.15 6.70
C GLY A 97 -0.40 0.36 6.90
N ILE A 98 0.69 1.02 6.46
CA ILE A 98 0.85 2.47 6.57
C ILE A 98 -0.28 3.23 5.85
N VAL A 99 -0.66 2.80 4.64
CA VAL A 99 -1.76 3.44 3.90
C VAL A 99 -3.11 3.22 4.61
N THR A 100 -3.34 2.02 5.13
CA THR A 100 -4.57 1.66 5.86
C THR A 100 -4.69 2.43 7.17
N ASP A 101 -3.60 2.54 7.93
CA ASP A 101 -3.55 3.31 9.17
C ASP A 101 -3.78 4.80 8.90
N ALA A 102 -3.15 5.36 7.86
CA ALA A 102 -3.37 6.75 7.47
C ALA A 102 -4.84 7.03 7.10
N PHE A 103 -5.50 6.10 6.41
CA PHE A 103 -6.93 6.18 6.11
C PHE A 103 -7.77 6.17 7.39
N LEU A 104 -7.57 5.18 8.26
CA LEU A 104 -8.32 5.04 9.51
C LEU A 104 -8.13 6.25 10.42
N ASP A 105 -6.89 6.70 10.62
CA ASP A 105 -6.56 7.83 11.49
C ASP A 105 -7.15 9.14 10.98
N TRP A 106 -7.03 9.40 9.67
CA TRP A 106 -7.59 10.61 9.05
C TRP A 106 -9.09 10.74 9.30
N HIS A 107 -9.84 9.66 9.06
CA HIS A 107 -11.27 9.65 9.24
C HIS A 107 -11.68 9.65 10.70
N ARG A 108 -10.96 8.92 11.57
CA ARG A 108 -11.17 8.95 13.01
C ARG A 108 -10.98 10.35 13.59
N PHE A 109 -9.97 11.10 13.12
CA PHE A 109 -9.78 12.49 13.53
C PHE A 109 -10.89 13.43 13.03
N ALA A 110 -11.51 13.10 11.90
CA ALA A 110 -12.71 13.79 11.38
C ALA A 110 -14.02 13.29 12.01
N GLY A 111 -13.98 12.38 12.99
CA GLY A 111 -15.17 11.83 13.67
C GLY A 111 -15.96 10.82 12.83
N ARG A 112 -15.37 10.26 11.77
CA ARG A 112 -15.97 9.23 10.90
C ARG A 112 -15.33 7.87 11.19
N ASP A 113 -16.16 6.83 11.29
CA ASP A 113 -15.69 5.45 11.29
C ASP A 113 -15.77 4.89 9.86
N VAL A 114 -14.62 4.47 9.35
CA VAL A 114 -14.45 3.90 7.98
C VAL A 114 -13.88 2.49 8.02
N THR A 115 -13.94 1.82 9.18
CA THR A 115 -13.38 0.47 9.37
C THR A 115 -13.99 -0.56 8.41
N SER A 116 -15.29 -0.42 8.09
CA SER A 116 -15.98 -1.27 7.12
C SER A 116 -15.46 -1.14 5.68
N SER A 117 -14.80 -0.02 5.34
CA SER A 117 -14.23 0.25 4.01
C SER A 117 -12.82 -0.32 3.83
N VAL A 118 -12.18 -0.83 4.90
CA VAL A 118 -10.82 -1.38 4.86
C VAL A 118 -10.64 -2.54 3.88
N PRO A 119 -11.56 -3.54 3.79
CA PRO A 119 -11.42 -4.61 2.80
C PRO A 119 -11.38 -4.08 1.37
N ARG A 120 -12.20 -3.07 1.06
CA ARG A 120 -12.22 -2.44 -0.26
C ARG A 120 -10.97 -1.61 -0.55
N LEU A 121 -10.40 -0.95 0.46
CA LEU A 121 -9.09 -0.33 0.33
C LEU A 121 -8.01 -1.38 0.04
N ALA A 122 -8.04 -2.52 0.72
CA ALA A 122 -7.08 -3.60 0.50
C ALA A 122 -7.15 -4.14 -0.94
N GLU A 123 -8.36 -4.27 -1.53
CA GLU A 123 -8.54 -4.62 -2.94
C GLU A 123 -7.93 -3.57 -3.88
N LEU A 124 -8.18 -2.28 -3.64
CA LEU A 124 -7.61 -1.20 -4.45
C LEU A 124 -6.08 -1.15 -4.35
N LEU A 125 -5.51 -1.50 -3.21
CA LEU A 125 -4.06 -1.58 -3.03
C LEU A 125 -3.44 -2.75 -3.81
N GLN A 126 -4.19 -3.80 -4.14
CA GLN A 126 -3.68 -4.91 -4.95
C GLN A 126 -3.39 -4.49 -6.39
N THR A 127 -4.20 -3.60 -6.98
CA THR A 127 -3.97 -3.04 -8.33
C THR A 127 -3.09 -1.80 -8.28
N TYR A 128 -3.25 -1.00 -7.22
CA TYR A 128 -2.55 0.25 -6.90
C TYR A 128 -2.55 1.29 -8.02
N GLU A 129 -3.74 1.75 -8.38
CA GLU A 129 -3.89 2.98 -9.16
C GLU A 129 -3.89 4.18 -8.20
N TYR A 130 -2.80 4.96 -8.18
CA TYR A 130 -2.59 6.03 -7.20
C TYR A 130 -3.76 6.99 -7.09
N ASP A 131 -4.32 7.41 -8.23
CA ASP A 131 -5.45 8.35 -8.26
C ASP A 131 -6.72 7.73 -7.67
N ALA A 132 -6.98 6.44 -7.95
CA ALA A 132 -8.12 5.72 -7.39
C ALA A 132 -7.98 5.51 -5.88
N VAL A 133 -6.79 5.11 -5.42
CA VAL A 133 -6.50 4.95 -3.98
C VAL A 133 -6.61 6.29 -3.26
N SER A 134 -6.04 7.35 -3.83
CA SER A 134 -6.08 8.69 -3.24
C SER A 134 -7.50 9.24 -3.18
N ALA A 135 -8.28 9.09 -4.25
CA ALA A 135 -9.69 9.49 -4.27
C ALA A 135 -10.52 8.72 -3.23
N PHE A 136 -10.32 7.41 -3.12
CA PHE A 136 -11.01 6.58 -2.12
C PHE A 136 -10.68 7.02 -0.69
N ILE A 137 -9.40 7.27 -0.40
CA ILE A 137 -8.93 7.71 0.92
C ILE A 137 -9.47 9.11 1.24
N LEU A 138 -9.42 10.05 0.31
CA LEU A 138 -9.91 11.42 0.55
C LEU A 138 -11.45 11.47 0.65
N GLY A 139 -12.15 10.61 -0.10
CA GLY A 139 -13.61 10.50 -0.11
C GLY A 139 -14.20 9.80 1.11
N GLY A 140 -13.42 8.97 1.82
CA GLY A 140 -13.90 8.20 2.97
C GLY A 140 -14.55 6.88 2.63
N GLY A 141 -14.10 6.25 1.54
CA GLY A 141 -14.46 4.88 1.19
C GLY A 141 -15.84 4.70 0.54
N ALA A 142 -16.37 5.77 -0.09
CA ALA A 142 -17.57 5.73 -0.94
C ALA A 142 -17.18 5.59 -2.42
#